data_AF-A0A7S2KXA1-F1
#
_entry.id   AF-A0A7S2KXA1-F1
#
_cell.length_a   1.000
_cell.length_b   1.000
_cell.length_c   1.000
_cell.angle_alpha   90.00
_cell.angle_beta   90.00
_cell.angle_gamma   90.00
#
_symmetry.space_group_name_H-M   'P 1'
#
loop_
_entity.id
_entity.type
_entity.pdbx_description
1 polymer ?
#
loop_
_entity_poly.entity_id
_entity_poly.type
_entity_poly.pdbx_seq_one_letter_code
_entity_poly.pdbx_strand_id
1 'polypeptide(L)'
;VNSLLSAYYGILGADGTEAAAGPPVAAAAAPPQAAIDRDGFDAQAHFEELVAEGGVRDVMRHANEVDAQVKDLDGDMQMVCYENYSKFIRATEVTGLVKSSVDDMAPELGRLERSFSTISEHQRSIEDGVSGRAREIELLLKRQRRCRTLQVLFELPTTLQRCLDREAYGRACEAYCVCTPFLRQYKHVETFKRVLDAAELQMGRIKTALEWRLRSPDLSSKDALNSSATLLDLGEAPPKVCRDYLDGRAAALRSRLGACFPGGTACEDEAEAALRSACRSAASDCVPELADAVDGFNKLRQDREVAAEDFDPDTALADFVSQGVEGLCTRVAQLAERRRPPGH
;
A
#
# COMPACT_ATOMS: atom_id res chain seq x y z
N VAL A 1 -23.38 44.69 21.16
CA VAL A 1 -23.24 45.81 22.13
C VAL A 1 -23.39 45.34 23.57
N ASN A 2 -24.48 44.65 23.94
CA ASN A 2 -24.67 44.07 25.30
C ASN A 2 -23.58 43.09 25.75
N SER A 3 -22.97 42.34 24.83
CA SER A 3 -21.85 41.42 25.14
C SER A 3 -20.55 42.14 25.54
N LEU A 4 -20.27 43.31 24.94
CA LEU A 4 -19.05 44.08 25.24
C LEU A 4 -19.16 44.85 26.57
N LEU A 5 -20.35 45.37 26.86
CA LEU A 5 -20.68 45.99 28.15
C LEU A 5 -20.68 44.95 29.28
N SER A 6 -21.18 43.75 29.03
CA SER A 6 -21.08 42.61 29.97
C SER A 6 -19.63 42.24 30.27
N ALA A 7 -18.74 42.25 29.26
CA ALA A 7 -17.31 42.01 29.48
C ALA A 7 -16.63 43.11 30.31
N TYR A 8 -16.96 44.39 30.09
CA TYR A 8 -16.38 45.50 30.86
C TYR A 8 -16.76 45.46 32.35
N TYR A 9 -18.01 45.12 32.68
CA TYR A 9 -18.46 44.94 34.06
C TYR A 9 -18.11 43.57 34.66
N GLY A 10 -17.84 42.56 33.82
CA GLY A 10 -17.45 41.21 34.25
C GLY A 10 -15.96 41.01 34.54
N ILE A 11 -15.08 41.81 33.93
CA ILE A 11 -13.61 41.67 34.09
C ILE A 11 -13.09 42.25 35.41
N LEU A 12 -13.84 43.15 36.08
CA LEU A 12 -13.52 43.62 37.43
C LEU A 12 -13.98 42.66 38.54
N GLY A 13 -14.69 41.58 38.20
CA GLY A 13 -15.30 40.65 39.17
C GLY A 13 -14.63 39.29 39.29
N ALA A 14 -13.50 39.05 38.61
CA ALA A 14 -12.90 37.72 38.53
C ALA A 14 -11.39 37.73 38.79
N ASP A 15 -11.02 38.07 40.03
CA ASP A 15 -9.94 37.39 40.74
C ASP A 15 -10.37 37.27 42.22
N GLY A 16 -10.77 36.06 42.60
CA GLY A 16 -11.24 35.75 43.94
C GLY A 16 -10.08 35.50 44.89
N THR A 17 -10.14 36.10 46.07
CA THR A 17 -10.26 35.38 47.36
C THR A 17 -10.38 36.43 48.48
N GLU A 18 -11.60 36.83 48.78
CA GLU A 18 -12.04 37.01 50.16
C GLU A 18 -13.57 36.95 50.15
N ALA A 19 -14.07 35.74 50.41
CA ALA A 19 -15.42 35.54 50.88
C ALA A 19 -15.51 36.07 52.33
N ALA A 20 -15.45 37.39 52.48
CA ALA A 20 -16.42 38.06 53.32
C ALA A 20 -17.58 38.33 52.35
N ALA A 21 -18.73 37.66 52.44
CA ALA A 21 -19.74 38.10 53.39
C ALA A 21 -19.59 39.61 53.68
N GLY A 22 -19.54 40.41 52.62
CA GLY A 22 -20.14 41.73 52.66
C GLY A 22 -21.49 41.49 53.31
N PRO A 23 -21.81 42.18 54.41
CA PRO A 23 -23.08 41.98 55.07
C PRO A 23 -24.18 42.06 54.00
N PRO A 24 -25.40 41.53 54.23
CA PRO A 24 -26.52 42.04 53.46
C PRO A 24 -26.36 43.55 53.39
N VAL A 25 -26.79 44.21 52.31
CA VAL A 25 -27.12 45.63 52.44
C VAL A 25 -28.22 45.63 53.50
N ALA A 26 -27.80 45.56 54.77
CA ALA A 26 -28.47 46.10 55.91
C ALA A 26 -28.92 47.40 55.32
N ALA A 27 -30.24 47.57 55.27
CA ALA A 27 -30.85 48.88 55.32
C ALA A 27 -29.85 49.73 56.09
N ALA A 28 -29.02 50.48 55.36
CA ALA A 28 -27.93 51.21 55.97
C ALA A 28 -28.74 52.27 56.64
N ALA A 29 -29.07 52.00 57.90
CA ALA A 29 -30.02 52.74 58.68
C ALA A 29 -29.53 54.16 58.48
N ALA A 30 -30.32 54.92 57.71
CA ALA A 30 -29.97 56.28 57.34
C ALA A 30 -29.45 56.89 58.65
N PRO A 31 -28.22 57.46 58.66
CA PRO A 31 -27.62 57.99 59.88
C PRO A 31 -28.74 58.75 60.58
N PRO A 32 -29.10 58.39 61.83
CA PRO A 32 -30.45 58.55 62.37
C PRO A 32 -31.00 59.86 61.88
N GLN A 33 -31.87 59.82 60.84
CA GLN A 33 -32.15 60.99 60.00
C GLN A 33 -32.26 62.16 60.95
N ALA A 34 -31.33 63.12 60.83
CA ALA A 34 -31.44 64.34 61.62
C ALA A 34 -32.89 64.79 61.44
N ALA A 35 -33.55 65.38 62.44
CA ALA A 35 -34.98 65.70 62.32
C ALA A 35 -35.30 66.45 61.00
N ILE A 36 -34.29 67.13 60.45
CA ILE A 36 -34.16 67.80 59.15
C ILE A 36 -34.23 66.89 57.90
N ASP A 37 -33.68 65.66 57.93
CA ASP A 37 -33.61 64.74 56.76
C ASP A 37 -34.86 63.86 56.60
N ARG A 38 -35.90 64.07 57.41
CA ARG A 38 -37.14 63.28 57.38
C ARG A 38 -38.09 63.80 56.29
N ASP A 39 -38.77 62.88 55.61
CA ASP A 39 -39.82 63.24 54.67
C ASP A 39 -40.97 63.98 55.39
N GLY A 40 -41.28 65.19 54.92
CA GLY A 40 -42.29 66.06 55.56
C GLY A 40 -41.77 66.95 56.69
N PHE A 41 -40.46 67.21 56.75
CA PHE A 41 -39.84 68.13 57.70
C PHE A 41 -40.54 69.51 57.74
N ASP A 42 -40.99 69.91 58.92
CA ASP A 42 -41.51 71.26 59.20
C ASP A 42 -40.40 72.11 59.84
N ALA A 43 -39.78 72.95 59.01
CA ALA A 43 -38.69 73.82 59.42
C ALA A 43 -39.11 74.82 60.52
N GLN A 44 -40.38 75.22 60.56
CA GLN A 44 -40.86 76.21 61.50
C GLN A 44 -41.10 75.60 62.87
N ALA A 45 -41.73 74.43 62.93
CA ALA A 45 -41.89 73.68 64.19
C ALA A 45 -40.53 73.29 64.80
N HIS A 46 -39.57 72.87 63.97
CA HIS A 46 -38.22 72.51 64.43
C HIS A 46 -37.42 73.72 64.94
N PHE A 47 -37.56 74.89 64.31
CA PHE A 47 -36.94 76.13 64.80
C PHE A 47 -37.55 76.59 66.12
N GLU A 48 -38.89 76.54 66.24
CA GLU A 48 -39.61 76.90 67.47
C GLU A 48 -39.21 76.01 68.65
N GLU A 49 -39.06 74.70 68.44
CA GLU A 49 -38.55 73.73 69.43
C GLU A 49 -37.11 74.04 69.84
N LEU A 50 -36.23 74.34 68.87
CA LEU A 50 -34.82 74.67 69.11
C LEU A 50 -34.63 75.97 69.91
N VAL A 51 -35.49 76.98 69.68
CA VAL A 51 -35.49 78.25 70.44
C VAL A 51 -36.11 78.10 71.83
N ALA A 52 -37.09 77.20 71.99
CA ALA A 52 -37.74 76.94 73.27
C ALA A 52 -36.84 76.14 74.24
N GLU A 53 -36.05 75.20 73.73
CA GLU A 53 -35.19 74.32 74.54
C GLU A 53 -33.74 74.83 74.68
N GLY A 54 -33.25 75.61 73.72
CA GLY A 54 -31.85 76.03 73.62
C GLY A 54 -31.61 77.52 73.90
N GLY A 55 -30.36 77.87 74.22
CA GLY A 55 -29.91 79.27 74.26
C GLY A 55 -29.52 79.80 72.87
N VAL A 56 -29.43 81.13 72.71
CA VAL A 56 -29.02 81.80 71.45
C VAL A 56 -27.71 81.23 70.86
N ARG A 57 -26.78 80.80 71.73
CA ARG A 57 -25.51 80.20 71.31
C ARG A 57 -25.67 78.84 70.64
N ASP A 58 -26.66 78.05 71.06
CA ASP A 58 -26.90 76.71 70.51
C ASP A 58 -27.66 76.80 69.19
N VAL A 59 -28.61 77.73 69.06
CA VAL A 59 -29.25 78.07 67.78
C VAL A 59 -28.21 78.54 66.75
N MET A 60 -27.27 79.39 67.15
CA MET A 60 -26.22 79.90 66.25
C MET A 60 -25.22 78.81 65.87
N ARG A 61 -24.90 77.88 66.79
CA ARG A 61 -24.07 76.70 66.49
C ARG A 61 -24.75 75.80 65.47
N HIS A 62 -26.03 75.50 65.68
CA HIS A 62 -26.80 74.65 64.78
C HIS A 62 -26.96 75.30 63.39
N ALA A 63 -27.17 76.62 63.32
CA ALA A 63 -27.19 77.35 62.06
C ALA A 63 -25.85 77.24 61.30
N ASN A 64 -24.72 77.33 62.01
CA ASN A 64 -23.40 77.16 61.41
C ASN A 64 -23.14 75.70 60.98
N GLU A 65 -23.65 74.72 61.73
CA GLU A 65 -23.56 73.29 61.37
C GLU A 65 -24.38 72.98 60.11
N VAL A 66 -25.61 73.46 60.03
CA VAL A 66 -26.46 73.32 58.84
C VAL A 66 -25.83 74.04 57.64
N ASP A 67 -25.27 75.24 57.81
CA ASP A 67 -24.59 75.96 56.72
C ASP A 67 -23.32 75.24 56.25
N ALA A 68 -22.58 74.59 57.15
CA ALA A 68 -21.46 73.72 56.79
C ALA A 68 -21.94 72.48 56.01
N GLN A 69 -22.99 71.81 56.49
CA GLN A 69 -23.58 70.65 55.82
C GLN A 69 -24.11 70.98 54.43
N VAL A 70 -24.75 72.15 54.25
CA VAL A 70 -25.23 72.60 52.93
C VAL A 70 -24.06 72.76 51.96
N LYS A 71 -22.93 73.33 52.41
CA LYS A 71 -21.73 73.48 51.58
C LYS A 71 -21.09 72.14 51.23
N ASP A 72 -21.03 71.22 52.20
CA ASP A 72 -20.51 69.87 51.97
C ASP A 72 -21.39 69.09 50.99
N LEU A 73 -22.72 69.16 51.15
CA LEU A 73 -23.68 68.50 50.26
C LEU A 73 -23.63 69.07 48.83
N ASP A 74 -23.47 70.40 48.69
CA ASP A 74 -23.27 71.03 47.38
C ASP A 74 -21.95 70.58 46.74
N GLY A 75 -20.88 70.46 47.54
CA GLY A 75 -19.61 69.88 47.10
C GLY A 75 -19.74 68.44 46.61
N ASP A 76 -20.45 67.59 47.36
CA ASP A 76 -20.71 66.18 47.01
C ASP A 76 -21.57 66.07 45.74
N MET A 77 -22.62 66.89 45.63
CA MET A 77 -23.46 66.94 44.43
C MET A 77 -22.63 67.34 43.20
N GLN A 78 -21.80 68.38 43.33
CA GLN A 78 -20.91 68.79 42.26
C GLN A 78 -19.93 67.66 41.89
N MET A 79 -19.32 66.99 42.87
CA MET A 79 -18.38 65.90 42.64
C MET A 79 -19.01 64.73 41.88
N VAL A 80 -20.23 64.31 42.27
CA VAL A 80 -20.98 63.26 41.57
C VAL A 80 -21.32 63.67 40.14
N CYS A 81 -21.75 64.92 39.93
CA CYS A 81 -22.01 65.46 38.59
C CYS A 81 -20.73 65.42 37.74
N TYR A 82 -19.60 65.89 38.26
CA TYR A 82 -18.33 65.87 37.53
C TYR A 82 -17.88 64.45 37.20
N GLU A 83 -17.95 63.51 38.14
CA GLU A 83 -17.60 62.11 37.88
C GLU A 83 -18.49 61.50 36.80
N ASN A 84 -19.80 61.70 36.90
CA ASN A 84 -20.75 61.14 35.93
C ASN A 84 -20.58 61.78 34.55
N TYR A 85 -20.42 63.09 34.46
CA TYR A 85 -20.16 63.77 33.19
C TYR A 85 -18.82 63.34 32.60
N SER A 86 -17.76 63.21 33.40
CA SER A 86 -16.45 62.74 32.93
C SER A 86 -16.53 61.31 32.38
N LYS A 87 -17.24 60.41 33.08
CA LYS A 87 -17.48 59.03 32.62
C LYS A 87 -18.30 59.01 31.33
N PHE A 88 -19.33 59.84 31.21
CA PHE A 88 -20.18 59.92 30.02
C PHE A 88 -19.42 60.44 28.80
N ILE A 89 -18.60 61.48 28.98
CA ILE A 89 -17.74 62.02 27.92
C ILE A 89 -16.77 60.94 27.44
N ARG A 90 -16.07 60.25 28.35
CA ARG A 90 -15.15 59.16 28.00
C ARG A 90 -15.86 58.00 27.29
N ALA A 91 -17.02 57.58 27.77
CA ALA A 91 -17.80 56.52 27.12
C ALA A 91 -18.22 56.91 25.70
N THR A 92 -18.56 58.19 25.49
CA THR A 92 -18.93 58.74 24.18
C THR A 92 -17.72 58.78 23.24
N GLU A 93 -16.55 59.21 23.73
CA GLU A 93 -15.29 59.20 22.97
C GLU A 93 -14.89 57.78 22.56
N VAL A 94 -14.94 56.81 23.48
CA VAL A 94 -14.65 55.40 23.17
C VAL A 94 -15.64 54.84 22.15
N THR A 95 -16.92 55.19 22.25
CA THR A 95 -17.93 54.76 21.25
C THR A 95 -17.62 55.34 19.86
N GLY A 96 -17.17 56.60 19.80
CA GLY A 96 -16.72 57.23 18.56
C GLY A 96 -15.48 56.54 17.97
N LEU A 97 -14.50 56.21 18.81
CA LEU A 97 -13.29 55.49 18.39
C LEU A 97 -13.61 54.09 17.86
N VAL A 98 -14.43 53.32 18.59
CA VAL A 98 -14.85 51.98 18.15
C VAL A 98 -15.58 52.06 16.81
N LYS A 99 -16.43 53.07 16.63
CA LYS A 99 -17.12 53.29 15.35
C LYS A 99 -16.12 53.56 14.22
N SER A 100 -15.18 54.50 14.39
CA SER A 100 -14.20 54.81 13.35
C SER A 100 -13.35 53.57 13.01
N SER A 101 -12.89 52.83 14.03
CA SER A 101 -12.10 51.61 13.82
C SER A 101 -12.87 50.54 13.03
N VAL A 102 -14.18 50.40 13.27
CA VAL A 102 -15.03 49.46 12.52
C VAL A 102 -15.25 49.94 11.08
N ASP A 103 -15.49 51.24 10.90
CA ASP A 103 -15.66 51.84 9.57
C ASP A 103 -14.36 51.71 8.74
N ASP A 104 -13.19 51.83 9.37
CA ASP A 104 -11.87 51.65 8.74
C ASP A 104 -11.57 50.17 8.40
N MET A 105 -12.06 49.21 9.19
CA MET A 105 -11.87 47.77 8.95
C MET A 105 -12.79 47.19 7.86
N ALA A 106 -13.98 47.77 7.65
CA ALA A 106 -14.93 47.32 6.64
C ALA A 106 -14.34 47.16 5.22
N PRO A 107 -13.57 48.13 4.67
CA PRO A 107 -12.96 47.98 3.34
C PRO A 107 -11.90 46.88 3.28
N GLU A 108 -11.19 46.61 4.39
CA GLU A 108 -10.20 45.53 4.44
C GLU A 108 -10.86 44.14 4.39
N LEU A 109 -11.96 43.96 5.13
CA LEU A 109 -12.79 42.75 5.06
C LEU A 109 -13.31 42.53 3.62
N GLY A 110 -13.77 43.59 2.96
CA GLY A 110 -14.19 43.50 1.56
C GLY A 110 -13.05 43.17 0.59
N ARG A 111 -11.81 43.60 0.86
CA ARG A 111 -10.63 43.17 0.09
C ARG A 111 -10.32 41.70 0.32
N LEU A 112 -10.42 41.23 1.56
CA LEU A 112 -10.17 39.84 1.92
C LEU A 112 -11.18 38.90 1.26
N GLU A 113 -12.47 39.25 1.29
CA GLU A 113 -13.53 38.48 0.63
C GLU A 113 -13.31 38.35 -0.88
N ARG A 114 -12.94 39.47 -1.53
CA ARG A 114 -12.58 39.47 -2.95
C ARG A 114 -11.36 38.59 -3.23
N SER A 115 -10.31 38.70 -2.43
CA SER A 115 -9.12 37.85 -2.56
C SER A 115 -9.46 36.37 -2.40
N PHE A 116 -10.31 36.02 -1.43
CA PHE A 116 -10.73 34.64 -1.20
C PHE A 116 -11.56 34.09 -2.37
N SER A 117 -12.44 34.91 -2.93
CA SER A 117 -13.23 34.57 -4.12
C SER A 117 -12.32 34.31 -5.32
N THR A 118 -11.35 35.20 -5.57
CA THR A 118 -10.35 35.02 -6.62
C THR A 118 -9.53 33.75 -6.40
N ILE A 119 -9.05 33.47 -5.18
CA ILE A 119 -8.31 32.23 -4.86
C ILE A 119 -9.19 31.00 -5.14
N SER A 120 -10.45 31.03 -4.74
CA SER A 120 -11.39 29.91 -4.95
C SER A 120 -11.68 29.66 -6.44
N GLU A 121 -11.73 30.71 -7.26
CA GLU A 121 -11.84 30.60 -8.72
C GLU A 121 -10.58 30.00 -9.35
N HIS A 122 -9.39 30.46 -8.94
CA HIS A 122 -8.12 29.91 -9.41
C HIS A 122 -7.97 28.44 -9.00
N GLN A 123 -8.35 28.09 -7.76
CA GLN A 123 -8.33 26.72 -7.28
C GLN A 123 -9.22 25.82 -8.15
N ARG A 124 -10.47 26.23 -8.42
CA ARG A 124 -11.38 25.48 -9.31
C ARG A 124 -10.80 25.33 -10.71
N SER A 125 -10.25 26.40 -11.28
CA SER A 125 -9.63 26.34 -12.61
C SER A 125 -8.43 25.38 -12.65
N ILE A 126 -7.62 25.36 -11.59
CA ILE A 126 -6.50 24.41 -11.46
C ILE A 126 -7.01 22.98 -11.31
N GLU A 127 -8.01 22.73 -10.47
CA GLU A 127 -8.61 21.40 -10.27
C GLU A 127 -9.21 20.86 -11.58
N ASP A 128 -9.93 21.69 -12.33
CA ASP A 128 -10.48 21.33 -13.63
C ASP A 128 -9.38 21.05 -14.66
N GLY A 129 -8.35 21.90 -14.72
CA GLY A 129 -7.21 21.71 -15.62
C GLY A 129 -6.39 20.45 -15.30
N VAL A 130 -6.13 20.19 -14.01
CA VAL A 130 -5.38 19.02 -13.55
C VAL A 130 -6.20 17.75 -13.76
N SER A 131 -7.49 17.75 -13.42
CA SER A 131 -8.35 16.58 -13.64
C SER A 131 -8.55 16.27 -15.13
N GLY A 132 -8.65 17.29 -15.98
CA GLY A 132 -8.68 17.15 -17.44
C GLY A 132 -7.40 16.49 -17.98
N ARG A 133 -6.23 17.01 -17.61
CA ARG A 133 -4.94 16.43 -18.00
C ARG A 133 -4.73 15.02 -17.45
N ALA A 134 -5.15 14.74 -16.21
CA ALA A 134 -5.05 13.42 -15.63
C ALA A 134 -5.87 12.38 -16.42
N ARG A 135 -7.11 12.74 -16.82
CA ARG A 135 -7.96 11.90 -17.68
C ARG A 135 -7.33 11.68 -19.06
N GLU A 136 -6.72 12.72 -19.65
CA GLU A 136 -6.03 12.61 -20.93
C GLU A 136 -4.83 11.67 -20.84
N ILE A 137 -4.00 11.80 -19.80
CA ILE A 137 -2.87 10.92 -19.53
C ILE A 137 -3.35 9.47 -19.37
N GLU A 138 -4.43 9.24 -18.62
CA GLU A 138 -4.99 7.90 -18.45
C GLU A 138 -5.45 7.28 -19.79
N LEU A 139 -6.13 8.06 -20.64
CA LEU A 139 -6.55 7.63 -21.98
C LEU A 139 -5.35 7.29 -22.87
N LEU A 140 -4.32 8.13 -22.86
CA LEU A 140 -3.09 7.91 -23.61
C LEU A 140 -2.35 6.66 -23.11
N LEU A 141 -2.23 6.46 -21.80
CA LEU A 141 -1.65 5.26 -21.21
C LEU A 141 -2.45 4.01 -21.59
N LYS A 142 -3.79 4.08 -21.60
CA LYS A 142 -4.65 2.98 -22.05
C LYS A 142 -4.46 2.67 -23.53
N ARG A 143 -4.25 3.68 -24.38
CA ARG A 143 -3.89 3.49 -25.79
C ARG A 143 -2.49 2.88 -25.93
N GLN A 144 -1.50 3.39 -25.21
CA GLN A 144 -0.13 2.89 -25.23
C GLN A 144 -0.05 1.43 -24.76
N ARG A 145 -0.76 1.07 -23.68
CA ARG A 145 -0.84 -0.32 -23.21
C ARG A 145 -1.36 -1.25 -24.30
N ARG A 146 -2.44 -0.87 -25.00
CA ARG A 146 -2.96 -1.63 -26.14
C ARG A 146 -1.93 -1.75 -27.27
N CYS A 147 -1.29 -0.65 -27.66
CA CYS A 147 -0.23 -0.68 -28.67
C CYS A 147 0.93 -1.59 -28.26
N ARG A 148 1.32 -1.59 -26.99
CA ARG A 148 2.39 -2.45 -26.46
C ARG A 148 1.99 -3.92 -26.47
N THR A 149 0.76 -4.24 -26.07
CA THR A 149 0.23 -5.62 -26.18
C THR A 149 0.23 -6.08 -27.64
N LEU A 150 -0.24 -5.23 -28.56
CA LEU A 150 -0.19 -5.54 -29.99
C LEU A 150 1.25 -5.73 -30.50
N GLN A 151 2.18 -4.88 -30.07
CA GLN A 151 3.58 -5.01 -30.43
C GLN A 151 4.16 -6.36 -29.99
N VAL A 152 3.89 -6.79 -28.76
CA VAL A 152 4.32 -8.10 -28.27
C VAL A 152 3.71 -9.24 -29.10
N LEU A 153 2.43 -9.15 -29.45
CA LEU A 153 1.76 -10.15 -30.28
C LEU A 153 2.36 -10.24 -31.68
N PHE A 154 2.66 -9.11 -32.32
CA PHE A 154 3.30 -9.10 -33.64
C PHE A 154 4.78 -9.53 -33.59
N GLU A 155 5.46 -9.29 -32.47
CA GLU A 155 6.85 -9.74 -32.28
C GLU A 155 6.92 -11.24 -31.94
N LEU A 156 5.83 -11.87 -31.49
CA LEU A 156 5.77 -13.26 -31.04
C LEU A 156 6.50 -14.24 -31.98
N PRO A 157 6.26 -14.30 -33.31
CA PRO A 157 6.94 -15.25 -34.18
C PRO A 157 8.46 -15.06 -34.20
N THR A 158 8.92 -13.81 -34.15
CA THR A 158 10.36 -13.50 -34.09
C THR A 158 10.96 -13.86 -32.74
N THR A 159 10.21 -13.69 -31.64
CA THR A 159 10.66 -14.11 -30.31
C THR A 159 10.78 -15.64 -30.22
N LEU A 160 9.83 -16.38 -30.81
CA LEU A 160 9.87 -17.84 -30.88
C LEU A 160 11.07 -18.32 -31.70
N GLN A 161 11.34 -17.68 -32.83
CA GLN A 161 12.53 -17.97 -33.63
C GLN A 161 13.83 -17.72 -32.85
N ARG A 162 13.95 -16.59 -32.14
CA ARG A 162 15.12 -16.33 -31.28
C ARG A 162 15.26 -17.35 -30.15
N CYS A 163 14.15 -17.86 -29.62
CA CYS A 163 14.20 -18.89 -28.58
C CYS A 163 14.61 -20.25 -29.15
N LEU A 164 14.24 -20.56 -30.40
CA LEU A 164 14.73 -21.72 -31.13
C LEU A 164 16.26 -21.64 -31.31
N ASP A 165 16.78 -20.50 -31.74
CA ASP A 165 18.22 -20.28 -31.95
C ASP A 165 19.05 -20.37 -30.66
N ARG A 166 18.44 -20.05 -29.51
CA ARG A 166 19.08 -20.06 -28.19
C ARG A 166 18.79 -21.32 -27.37
N GLU A 167 18.04 -22.27 -27.94
CA GLU A 167 17.58 -23.50 -27.28
C GLU A 167 16.78 -23.26 -25.97
N ALA A 168 16.17 -22.08 -25.83
CA ALA A 168 15.43 -21.67 -24.63
C ALA A 168 13.94 -22.04 -24.76
N TYR A 169 13.64 -23.34 -24.85
CA TYR A 169 12.31 -23.82 -25.21
C TYR A 169 11.22 -23.52 -24.20
N GLY A 170 11.53 -23.50 -22.89
CA GLY A 170 10.54 -23.18 -21.86
C GLY A 170 9.98 -21.77 -21.96
N ARG A 171 10.87 -20.80 -22.20
CA ARG A 171 10.45 -19.40 -22.43
C ARG A 171 9.64 -19.24 -23.71
N ALA A 172 9.94 -20.04 -24.74
CA ALA A 172 9.16 -20.05 -25.98
C ALA A 172 7.73 -20.57 -25.74
N CYS A 173 7.61 -21.67 -24.99
CA CYS A 173 6.32 -22.25 -24.62
C CYS A 173 5.47 -21.27 -23.81
N GLU A 174 6.05 -20.63 -22.80
CA GLU A 174 5.35 -19.63 -21.98
C GLU A 174 4.84 -18.46 -22.82
N ALA A 175 5.71 -17.87 -23.66
CA ALA A 175 5.33 -16.77 -24.54
C ALA A 175 4.23 -17.17 -25.53
N TYR A 176 4.29 -18.39 -26.07
CA TYR A 176 3.27 -18.96 -26.94
C TYR A 176 1.94 -19.17 -26.21
N CYS A 177 1.94 -19.80 -25.04
CA CYS A 177 0.72 -20.10 -24.28
C CYS A 177 0.01 -18.83 -23.79
N VAL A 178 0.75 -17.77 -23.45
CA VAL A 178 0.15 -16.48 -23.06
C VAL A 178 -0.51 -15.77 -24.25
N CYS A 179 0.11 -15.81 -25.44
CA CYS A 179 -0.36 -15.04 -26.60
C CYS A 179 -1.43 -15.78 -27.44
N THR A 180 -1.36 -17.11 -27.50
CA THR A 180 -2.19 -17.95 -28.37
C THR A 180 -3.70 -17.85 -28.10
N PRO A 181 -4.20 -17.84 -26.84
CA PRO A 181 -5.64 -17.68 -26.57
C PRO A 181 -6.21 -16.39 -27.16
N PHE A 182 -5.45 -15.30 -27.05
CA PHE A 182 -5.84 -14.00 -27.61
C PHE A 182 -5.84 -14.04 -29.15
N LEU A 183 -4.78 -14.57 -29.77
CA LEU A 183 -4.72 -14.71 -31.23
C LEU A 183 -5.84 -15.59 -31.79
N ARG A 184 -6.23 -16.66 -31.06
CA ARG A 184 -7.36 -17.52 -31.42
C ARG A 184 -8.71 -16.81 -31.29
N GLN A 185 -8.90 -16.00 -30.25
CA GLN A 185 -10.12 -15.21 -30.07
C GLN A 185 -10.36 -14.23 -31.24
N TYR A 186 -9.28 -13.66 -31.81
CA TYR A 186 -9.34 -12.70 -32.91
C TYR A 186 -8.98 -13.30 -34.29
N LYS A 187 -9.19 -14.60 -34.48
CA LYS A 187 -8.88 -15.33 -35.74
C LYS A 187 -9.59 -14.78 -36.99
N HIS A 188 -10.70 -14.05 -36.81
CA HIS A 188 -11.44 -13.42 -37.90
C HIS A 188 -10.70 -12.25 -38.55
N VAL A 189 -9.69 -11.68 -37.88
CA VAL A 189 -8.85 -10.62 -38.45
C VAL A 189 -7.66 -11.26 -39.15
N GLU A 190 -7.54 -11.04 -40.45
CA GLU A 190 -6.50 -11.67 -41.29
C GLU A 190 -5.05 -11.38 -40.83
N THR A 191 -4.77 -10.22 -40.24
CA THR A 191 -3.44 -9.92 -39.70
C THR A 191 -3.08 -10.77 -38.49
N PHE A 192 -4.01 -10.97 -37.54
CA PHE A 192 -3.78 -11.86 -36.40
C PHE A 192 -3.72 -13.32 -36.80
N LYS A 193 -4.52 -13.72 -37.80
CA LYS A 193 -4.46 -15.07 -38.37
C LYS A 193 -3.08 -15.37 -38.97
N ARG A 194 -2.52 -14.47 -39.79
CA ARG A 194 -1.16 -14.62 -40.34
C ARG A 194 -0.08 -14.75 -39.26
N VAL A 195 -0.20 -13.97 -38.18
CA VAL A 195 0.73 -14.03 -37.04
C VAL A 195 0.58 -15.35 -36.29
N LEU A 196 -0.65 -15.82 -36.09
CA LEU A 196 -0.94 -17.10 -35.48
C LEU A 196 -0.34 -18.25 -36.31
N ASP A 197 -0.60 -18.27 -37.62
CA ASP A 197 -0.08 -19.31 -38.52
C ASP A 197 1.47 -19.33 -38.50
N ALA A 198 2.11 -18.15 -38.49
CA ALA A 198 3.56 -18.04 -38.39
C ALA A 198 4.10 -18.50 -37.01
N ALA A 199 3.40 -18.16 -35.93
CA ALA A 199 3.76 -18.59 -34.57
C ALA A 199 3.59 -20.11 -34.40
N GLU A 200 2.51 -20.69 -34.91
CA GLU A 200 2.25 -22.14 -34.91
C GLU A 200 3.31 -22.89 -35.72
N LEU A 201 3.75 -22.35 -36.86
CA LEU A 201 4.87 -22.91 -37.62
C LEU A 201 6.18 -22.95 -36.82
N GLN A 202 6.55 -21.84 -36.16
CA GLN A 202 7.76 -21.83 -35.33
C GLN A 202 7.62 -22.75 -34.11
N MET A 203 6.44 -22.80 -33.50
CA MET A 203 6.18 -23.68 -32.37
C MET A 203 6.26 -25.15 -32.77
N GLY A 204 5.78 -25.51 -33.97
CA GLY A 204 5.95 -26.85 -34.54
C GLY A 204 7.42 -27.24 -34.70
N ARG A 205 8.28 -26.31 -35.13
CA ARG A 205 9.74 -26.52 -35.21
C ARG A 205 10.39 -26.68 -33.83
N ILE A 206 9.93 -25.90 -32.85
CA ILE A 206 10.40 -26.04 -31.45
C ILE A 206 10.00 -27.41 -30.90
N LYS A 207 8.77 -27.87 -31.17
CA LYS A 207 8.29 -29.17 -30.75
C LYS A 207 9.14 -30.31 -31.34
N THR A 208 9.39 -30.30 -32.64
CA THR A 208 10.23 -31.35 -33.27
C THR A 208 11.67 -31.32 -32.75
N ALA A 209 12.22 -30.13 -32.49
CA ALA A 209 13.53 -29.99 -31.85
C ALA A 209 13.55 -30.56 -30.41
N LEU A 210 12.50 -30.30 -29.62
CA LEU A 210 12.32 -30.86 -28.28
C LEU A 210 12.18 -32.38 -28.29
N GLU A 211 11.35 -32.93 -29.18
CA GLU A 211 11.17 -34.38 -29.33
C GLU A 211 12.48 -35.07 -29.73
N TRP A 212 13.25 -34.46 -30.64
CA TRP A 212 14.57 -34.97 -31.02
C TRP A 212 15.56 -34.91 -29.84
N ARG A 213 15.60 -33.78 -29.13
CA ARG A 213 16.46 -33.55 -27.97
C ARG A 213 16.15 -34.52 -26.83
N LEU A 214 14.88 -34.87 -26.62
CA LEU A 214 14.45 -35.83 -25.58
C LEU A 214 14.92 -37.25 -25.89
N ARG A 215 15.02 -37.62 -27.17
CA ARG A 215 15.54 -38.93 -27.62
C ARG A 215 17.08 -39.00 -27.65
N SER A 216 17.76 -37.85 -27.63
CA SER A 216 19.22 -37.80 -27.65
C SER A 216 19.82 -38.25 -26.29
N PRO A 217 20.87 -39.09 -26.30
CA PRO A 217 21.45 -39.67 -25.08
C PRO A 217 22.30 -38.71 -24.26
N ASP A 218 22.65 -37.53 -24.81
CA ASP A 218 23.58 -36.58 -24.20
C ASP A 218 22.92 -35.61 -23.20
N LEU A 219 21.62 -35.77 -22.97
CA LEU A 219 20.85 -34.84 -22.14
C LEU A 219 20.97 -35.15 -20.64
N SER A 220 21.25 -34.09 -19.87
CA SER A 220 21.15 -34.12 -18.40
C SER A 220 19.74 -34.47 -17.96
N SER A 221 19.59 -35.22 -16.85
CA SER A 221 18.28 -35.60 -16.29
C SER A 221 17.38 -34.37 -16.06
N LYS A 222 17.96 -33.24 -15.60
CA LYS A 222 17.23 -31.99 -15.38
C LYS A 222 16.73 -31.35 -16.67
N ASP A 223 17.53 -31.39 -17.73
CA ASP A 223 17.16 -30.82 -19.03
C ASP A 223 16.14 -31.69 -19.76
N ALA A 224 16.23 -33.02 -19.57
CA ALA A 224 15.21 -33.95 -20.04
C ALA A 224 13.87 -33.68 -19.35
N LEU A 225 13.87 -33.45 -18.03
CA LEU A 225 12.68 -33.09 -17.26
C LEU A 225 12.07 -31.76 -17.72
N ASN A 226 12.89 -30.73 -17.90
CA ASN A 226 12.43 -29.43 -18.41
C ASN A 226 11.86 -29.57 -19.84
N SER A 227 12.47 -30.40 -20.68
CA SER A 227 12.01 -30.65 -22.06
C SER A 227 10.68 -31.42 -22.07
N SER A 228 10.51 -32.43 -21.23
CA SER A 228 9.23 -33.12 -21.07
C SER A 228 8.14 -32.22 -20.46
N ALA A 229 8.48 -31.39 -19.47
CA ALA A 229 7.53 -30.45 -18.86
C ALA A 229 7.02 -29.43 -19.89
N THR A 230 7.91 -28.90 -20.72
CA THR A 230 7.52 -27.95 -21.79
C THR A 230 6.67 -28.61 -22.89
N LEU A 231 6.90 -29.89 -23.22
CA LEU A 231 6.02 -30.65 -24.12
C LEU A 231 4.63 -30.89 -23.52
N LEU A 232 4.55 -31.15 -22.21
CA LEU A 232 3.27 -31.28 -21.51
C LEU A 232 2.52 -29.94 -21.42
N ASP A 233 3.21 -28.82 -21.24
CA ASP A 233 2.64 -27.48 -21.26
C ASP A 233 2.08 -27.07 -22.63
N LEU A 234 2.62 -27.65 -23.71
CA LEU A 234 2.09 -27.51 -25.06
C LEU A 234 0.82 -28.32 -25.33
N GLY A 235 0.42 -29.18 -24.39
CA GLY A 235 -0.75 -30.04 -24.51
C GLY A 235 -0.51 -31.34 -25.27
N GLU A 236 0.74 -31.82 -25.35
CA GLU A 236 1.01 -33.16 -25.89
C GLU A 236 0.45 -34.26 -24.99
N ALA A 237 0.15 -35.41 -25.61
CA ALA A 237 -0.34 -36.58 -24.91
C ALA A 237 0.69 -37.03 -23.85
N PRO A 238 0.32 -37.04 -22.55
CA PRO A 238 1.21 -37.50 -21.48
C PRO A 238 1.85 -38.87 -21.71
N PRO A 239 1.15 -39.91 -22.24
CA PRO A 239 1.78 -41.22 -22.44
C PRO A 239 2.89 -41.20 -23.48
N LYS A 240 2.79 -40.34 -24.50
CA LYS A 240 3.82 -40.19 -25.53
C LYS A 240 5.08 -39.55 -24.95
N VAL A 241 4.93 -38.46 -24.19
CA VAL A 241 6.05 -37.77 -23.55
C VAL A 241 6.75 -38.65 -22.51
N CYS A 242 5.98 -39.40 -21.72
CA CYS A 242 6.51 -40.36 -20.75
C CYS A 242 7.35 -41.45 -21.43
N ARG A 243 6.87 -42.00 -22.55
CA ARG A 243 7.62 -43.00 -23.33
C ARG A 243 8.89 -42.42 -23.94
N ASP A 244 8.78 -41.27 -24.62
CA ASP A 244 9.94 -40.61 -25.24
C ASP A 244 11.01 -40.22 -24.18
N TYR A 245 10.60 -39.84 -22.96
CA TYR A 245 11.51 -39.58 -21.83
C TYR A 245 12.24 -40.86 -21.39
N LEU A 246 11.52 -41.95 -21.14
CA LEU A 246 12.12 -43.23 -20.72
C LEU A 246 13.03 -43.81 -21.81
N ASP A 247 12.65 -43.73 -23.08
CA ASP A 247 13.45 -44.20 -24.21
C ASP A 247 14.77 -43.43 -24.33
N GLY A 248 14.73 -42.09 -24.18
CA GLY A 248 15.91 -41.24 -24.16
C GLY A 248 16.85 -41.54 -22.99
N ARG A 249 16.30 -41.69 -21.78
CA ARG A 249 17.07 -42.07 -20.59
C ARG A 249 17.64 -43.50 -20.69
N ALA A 250 16.93 -44.43 -21.33
CA ALA A 250 17.41 -45.78 -21.57
C ALA A 250 18.56 -45.80 -22.59
N ALA A 251 18.50 -44.94 -23.62
CA ALA A 251 19.61 -44.75 -24.55
C ALA A 251 20.84 -44.13 -23.86
N ALA A 252 20.65 -43.11 -23.01
CA ALA A 252 21.72 -42.50 -22.22
C ALA A 252 22.39 -43.51 -21.29
N LEU A 253 21.59 -44.29 -20.53
CA LEU A 253 22.08 -45.32 -19.62
C LEU A 253 22.87 -46.41 -20.39
N ARG A 254 22.38 -46.86 -21.54
CA ARG A 254 23.09 -47.84 -22.39
C ARG A 254 24.42 -47.32 -22.92
N SER A 255 24.47 -46.04 -23.30
CA SER A 255 25.69 -45.36 -23.76
C SER A 255 26.73 -45.24 -22.64
N ARG A 256 26.33 -44.77 -21.45
CA ARG A 256 27.22 -44.65 -20.28
C ARG A 256 27.69 -46.00 -19.77
N LEU A 257 26.80 -46.99 -19.67
CA LEU A 257 27.19 -48.37 -19.40
C LEU A 257 28.18 -48.89 -20.46
N GLY A 258 28.13 -48.40 -21.70
CA GLY A 258 29.06 -48.80 -22.76
C GLY A 258 30.44 -48.21 -22.55
N ALA A 259 30.49 -46.96 -22.10
CA ALA A 259 31.73 -46.27 -21.73
C ALA A 259 32.39 -46.85 -20.47
N CYS A 260 31.61 -47.32 -19.48
CA CYS A 260 32.13 -47.95 -18.26
C CYS A 260 32.74 -49.35 -18.52
N PHE A 261 32.29 -50.04 -19.58
CA PHE A 261 32.77 -51.37 -19.96
C PHE A 261 33.40 -51.35 -21.37
N PRO A 262 34.52 -50.61 -21.57
CA PRO A 262 35.21 -50.67 -22.86
C PRO A 262 35.73 -52.08 -23.05
N GLY A 263 35.40 -52.72 -24.18
CA GLY A 263 35.73 -54.12 -24.49
C GLY A 263 37.23 -54.38 -24.73
N GLY A 264 38.12 -53.66 -24.04
CA GLY A 264 39.57 -53.80 -24.17
C GLY A 264 40.08 -55.09 -23.55
N THR A 265 40.92 -55.81 -24.31
CA THR A 265 41.69 -56.98 -23.89
C THR A 265 42.77 -56.55 -22.89
N ALA A 266 42.40 -56.43 -21.61
CA ALA A 266 43.38 -56.22 -20.54
C ALA A 266 44.03 -57.56 -20.13
N CYS A 267 45.32 -57.52 -19.82
CA CYS A 267 46.10 -58.68 -19.34
C CYS A 267 45.47 -59.27 -18.05
N GLU A 268 45.66 -60.55 -17.77
CA GLU A 268 44.90 -61.30 -16.73
C GLU A 268 44.88 -60.62 -15.35
N ASP A 269 45.98 -60.00 -14.91
CA ASP A 269 46.08 -59.27 -13.64
C ASP A 269 45.49 -57.85 -13.68
N GLU A 270 45.61 -57.14 -14.81
CA GLU A 270 45.00 -55.82 -15.02
C GLU A 270 43.47 -55.93 -15.15
N ALA A 271 42.96 -57.10 -15.53
CA ALA A 271 41.53 -57.35 -15.72
C ALA A 271 40.72 -57.36 -14.41
N GLU A 272 41.29 -57.74 -13.25
CA GLU A 272 40.55 -57.71 -11.98
C GLU A 272 40.41 -56.29 -11.44
N ALA A 273 41.50 -55.53 -11.56
CA ALA A 273 41.51 -54.11 -11.24
C ALA A 273 40.58 -53.35 -12.19
N ALA A 274 40.56 -53.70 -13.48
CA ALA A 274 39.67 -53.15 -14.49
C ALA A 274 38.19 -53.53 -14.25
N LEU A 275 37.89 -54.77 -13.83
CA LEU A 275 36.53 -55.17 -13.49
C LEU A 275 36.04 -54.46 -12.22
N ARG A 276 36.87 -54.39 -11.17
CA ARG A 276 36.53 -53.67 -9.94
C ARG A 276 36.38 -52.18 -10.19
N SER A 277 37.19 -51.58 -11.06
CA SER A 277 37.07 -50.16 -11.42
C SER A 277 35.86 -49.90 -12.31
N ALA A 278 35.55 -50.80 -13.26
CA ALA A 278 34.35 -50.72 -14.10
C ALA A 278 33.06 -50.91 -13.31
N CYS A 279 33.01 -51.88 -12.38
CA CYS A 279 31.87 -52.04 -11.47
C CYS A 279 31.73 -50.86 -10.50
N ARG A 280 32.84 -50.28 -10.04
CA ARG A 280 32.83 -49.08 -9.20
C ARG A 280 32.35 -47.85 -9.97
N SER A 281 32.79 -47.66 -11.22
CA SER A 281 32.32 -46.60 -12.10
C SER A 281 30.85 -46.81 -12.48
N ALA A 282 30.43 -48.03 -12.81
CA ALA A 282 29.02 -48.32 -13.06
C ALA A 282 28.15 -48.05 -11.82
N ALA A 283 28.61 -48.39 -10.62
CA ALA A 283 27.93 -48.06 -9.37
C ALA A 283 27.91 -46.56 -9.06
N SER A 284 28.96 -45.80 -9.40
CA SER A 284 29.01 -44.35 -9.15
C SER A 284 28.28 -43.53 -10.20
N ASP A 285 28.16 -44.03 -11.43
CA ASP A 285 27.76 -43.23 -12.60
C ASP A 285 26.41 -43.65 -13.18
N CYS A 286 26.11 -44.96 -13.19
CA CYS A 286 24.89 -45.50 -13.80
C CYS A 286 23.75 -45.64 -12.79
N VAL A 287 24.04 -45.99 -11.53
CA VAL A 287 23.01 -46.13 -10.48
C VAL A 287 22.39 -44.77 -10.12
N PRO A 288 23.14 -43.67 -9.94
CA PRO A 288 22.53 -42.35 -9.71
C PRO A 288 21.73 -41.86 -10.91
N GLU A 289 22.13 -42.19 -12.14
CA GLU A 289 21.35 -41.81 -13.32
C GLU A 289 20.03 -42.55 -13.48
N LEU A 290 20.00 -43.82 -13.05
CA LEU A 290 18.77 -44.59 -12.98
C LEU A 290 17.85 -44.03 -11.89
N ALA A 291 18.40 -43.69 -10.72
CA ALA A 291 17.66 -43.03 -9.64
C ALA A 291 17.12 -41.65 -10.08
N ASP A 292 17.96 -40.81 -10.69
CA ASP A 292 17.58 -39.48 -11.20
C ASP A 292 16.50 -39.57 -12.30
N ALA A 293 16.53 -40.61 -13.14
CA ALA A 293 15.53 -40.85 -14.17
C ALA A 293 14.18 -41.30 -13.58
N VAL A 294 14.22 -42.16 -12.54
CA VAL A 294 13.02 -42.60 -11.81
C VAL A 294 12.41 -41.43 -11.03
N ASP A 295 13.22 -40.66 -10.32
CA ASP A 295 12.78 -39.46 -9.60
C ASP A 295 12.22 -38.40 -10.54
N GLY A 296 12.85 -38.23 -11.70
CA GLY A 296 12.35 -37.37 -12.76
C GLY A 296 10.99 -37.80 -13.29
N PHE A 297 10.85 -39.09 -13.62
CA PHE A 297 9.59 -39.66 -14.07
C PHE A 297 8.47 -39.51 -13.03
N ASN A 298 8.79 -39.73 -11.75
CA ASN A 298 7.84 -39.55 -10.65
C ASN A 298 7.40 -38.08 -10.50
N LYS A 299 8.29 -37.11 -10.70
CA LYS A 299 7.94 -35.68 -10.71
C LYS A 299 7.00 -35.31 -11.87
N LEU A 300 7.25 -35.84 -13.07
CA LEU A 300 6.38 -35.63 -14.23
C LEU A 300 4.97 -36.18 -14.00
N ARG A 301 4.82 -37.23 -13.18
CA ARG A 301 3.53 -37.81 -12.79
C ARG A 301 2.82 -37.05 -11.67
N GLN A 302 3.57 -36.57 -10.67
CA GLN A 302 2.99 -35.86 -9.52
C GLN A 302 2.34 -34.54 -9.92
N ASP A 303 2.90 -33.83 -10.90
CA ASP A 303 2.41 -32.50 -11.26
C ASP A 303 1.10 -32.52 -12.07
N ARG A 304 0.73 -33.65 -12.71
CA ARG A 304 -0.50 -33.75 -13.55
C ARG A 304 -1.02 -35.18 -13.60
N GLU A 305 -2.25 -35.42 -13.10
CA GLU A 305 -2.93 -36.73 -13.17
C GLU A 305 -3.01 -37.25 -14.61
N VAL A 306 -2.16 -38.22 -14.94
CA VAL A 306 -2.21 -38.96 -16.20
C VAL A 306 -3.16 -40.14 -16.04
N ALA A 307 -4.45 -39.90 -16.24
CA ALA A 307 -5.41 -40.98 -16.46
C ALA A 307 -5.65 -41.09 -17.97
N ALA A 308 -4.88 -41.97 -18.63
CA ALA A 308 -5.13 -42.39 -20.01
C ALA A 308 -5.26 -43.93 -20.03
N GLU A 309 -6.30 -44.45 -20.68
CA GLU A 309 -6.70 -45.87 -20.62
C GLU A 309 -5.70 -46.85 -21.26
N ASP A 310 -4.75 -46.37 -22.08
CA ASP A 310 -3.85 -47.19 -22.91
C ASP A 310 -2.38 -47.23 -22.47
N PHE A 311 -2.01 -46.56 -21.37
CA PHE A 311 -0.62 -46.51 -20.91
C PHE A 311 -0.57 -46.67 -19.40
N ASP A 312 -0.04 -47.81 -18.94
CA ASP A 312 0.27 -48.01 -17.53
C ASP A 312 1.71 -47.49 -17.26
N PRO A 313 1.86 -46.31 -16.65
CA PRO A 313 3.16 -45.73 -16.36
C PRO A 313 3.94 -46.54 -15.32
N ASP A 314 3.27 -47.34 -14.47
CA ASP A 314 3.92 -48.16 -13.47
C ASP A 314 4.59 -49.38 -14.11
N THR A 315 3.91 -50.03 -15.06
CA THR A 315 4.51 -51.11 -15.87
C THR A 315 5.68 -50.60 -16.71
N ALA A 316 5.54 -49.43 -17.37
CA ALA A 316 6.62 -48.86 -18.18
C ALA A 316 7.87 -48.48 -17.37
N LEU A 317 7.68 -47.95 -16.14
CA LEU A 317 8.77 -47.66 -15.22
C LEU A 317 9.44 -48.94 -14.71
N ALA A 318 8.65 -49.96 -14.38
CA ALA A 318 9.16 -51.26 -13.95
C ALA A 318 9.97 -51.95 -15.06
N ASP A 319 9.51 -51.90 -16.31
CA ASP A 319 10.22 -52.40 -17.48
C ASP A 319 11.54 -51.65 -17.70
N PHE A 320 11.54 -50.31 -17.57
CA PHE A 320 12.75 -49.49 -17.67
C PHE A 320 13.79 -49.86 -16.61
N VAL A 321 13.38 -49.95 -15.34
CA VAL A 321 14.28 -50.31 -14.23
C VAL A 321 14.81 -51.73 -14.41
N SER A 322 13.96 -52.67 -14.80
CA SER A 322 14.34 -54.07 -15.04
C SER A 322 15.34 -54.17 -16.18
N GLN A 323 15.09 -53.52 -17.32
CA GLN A 323 16.02 -53.51 -18.46
C GLN A 323 17.36 -52.82 -18.12
N GLY A 324 17.35 -51.77 -17.30
CA GLY A 324 18.56 -51.10 -16.83
C GLY A 324 19.41 -52.00 -15.93
N VAL A 325 18.78 -52.68 -14.96
CA VAL A 325 19.44 -53.59 -14.02
C VAL A 325 19.91 -54.87 -14.73
N GLU A 326 19.09 -55.47 -15.60
CA GLU A 326 19.48 -56.61 -16.42
C GLU A 326 20.63 -56.27 -17.36
N GLY A 327 20.62 -55.07 -17.97
CA GLY A 327 21.72 -54.58 -18.80
C GLY A 327 23.05 -54.44 -18.05
N LEU A 328 23.01 -53.99 -16.78
CA LEU A 328 24.16 -53.96 -15.89
C LEU A 328 24.63 -55.39 -15.55
N CYS A 329 23.71 -56.25 -15.10
CA CYS A 329 24.01 -57.62 -14.68
C CYS A 329 24.58 -58.47 -15.83
N THR A 330 24.03 -58.36 -17.03
CA THR A 330 24.49 -59.09 -18.21
C THR A 330 25.90 -58.66 -18.66
N ARG A 331 26.23 -57.36 -18.62
CA ARG A 331 27.59 -56.89 -18.95
C ARG A 331 28.62 -57.31 -17.92
N VAL A 332 28.26 -57.27 -16.63
CA VAL A 332 29.13 -57.79 -15.55
C VAL A 332 29.32 -59.30 -15.71
N ALA A 333 28.27 -60.05 -16.04
CA ALA A 333 28.35 -61.49 -16.30
C ALA A 333 29.23 -61.83 -17.53
N GLN A 334 29.08 -61.10 -18.64
CA GLN A 334 29.90 -61.29 -19.84
C GLN A 334 31.39 -61.05 -19.60
N LEU A 335 31.74 -60.07 -18.75
CA LEU A 335 33.14 -59.84 -18.35
C LEU A 335 33.65 -60.91 -17.38
N ALA A 336 32.80 -61.42 -16.50
CA ALA A 336 33.14 -62.54 -15.63
C ALA A 336 33.34 -63.86 -16.40
N GLU A 337 32.54 -64.10 -17.46
CA GLU A 337 32.64 -65.28 -18.31
C GLU A 337 33.85 -65.27 -19.25
N ARG A 338 34.20 -64.11 -19.82
CA ARG A 338 35.47 -63.92 -20.56
C ARG A 338 36.71 -64.18 -19.69
N ARG A 339 36.54 -64.22 -18.37
CA ARG A 339 37.55 -64.51 -17.36
C ARG A 339 37.59 -65.98 -16.92
N ARG A 340 36.61 -66.82 -17.29
CA ARG A 340 36.67 -68.26 -16.95
C ARG A 340 37.73 -68.92 -17.84
N PRO A 341 38.81 -69.49 -17.27
CA PRO A 341 39.73 -70.30 -18.06
C PRO A 341 38.94 -71.47 -18.68
N PRO A 342 39.24 -71.89 -19.93
CA PRO A 342 38.66 -73.09 -20.49
C PRO A 342 39.08 -74.28 -19.61
N GLY A 343 38.07 -74.99 -19.09
CA GLY A 343 38.09 -76.20 -18.26
C GLY A 343 39.46 -76.78 -17.86
N HIS A 344 39.66 -76.88 -16.54
CA HIS A 344 40.42 -77.99 -15.98
C HIS A 344 39.57 -79.26 -15.94
#